data_AF-A0A9W4J2X9-F1
#
_entry.id   AF-A0A9W4J2X9-F1
#
_cell.length_a   1.000
_cell.length_b   1.000
_cell.length_c   1.000
_cell.angle_alpha   90.00
_cell.angle_beta   90.00
_cell.angle_gamma   90.00
#
_symmetry.space_group_name_H-M   'P 1'
#
loop_
_entity.id
_entity.type
_entity.pdbx_description
1 polymer ?
#
loop_
_entity_poly.entity_id
_entity_poly.type
_entity_poly.pdbx_seq_one_letter_code
_entity_poly.pdbx_strand_id
1 'polypeptide(L)'
;MRASWFLYLNVANMALMLPLLPVLASVESPGLLPTPPMGFNNWARFQCDLNESLFTETAQSMLTRGLHKAGYNRLNLDDCWMRHDRAVDGSLQWNTTRFPNGIPWLASYVTNHGFHLGIYQDAGNLTCGGFPGSYGYEKQDAETFAEWGIDYLKVDGCNVWAEEGRTLRDEYRARYSEWHDVLSDLPRPLIFSQSAPAYFADNASNWAIVMDWVPQYGELARHSTDVLVYVGEGSAWDSIMNNYDYNTLLVRYQRPGYFNDPDFLIPDHPGLTQTEKESHFRLWASFSAPLIISAYIPDLSDEDVAYLSNEDLIAVDQDFLAQQAALVSRDGTFDVLSRSLANGDRLLTVLNRGVITAKTTISLDRLGLAPDCEYLARDLITGEVVTLNGAIEIQLDSHATSVHRFELPEQCSTVTPTGMVFHTPSGRCMTASGAAITFEKCRGSDSQVWNVSESAERNTKLNVSALSDPSLCLCAQQGRVFLADCAHIGATWEHSVTGHLRNTGGCLTEVSGNGAVEVCVVDNAAQIFGLPSGIHLIDGVDE
;
A
#
# COMPACT_ATOMS: atom_id res chain seq x y z
N MET A 1 -74.69 -10.17 -38.25
CA MET A 1 -73.63 -10.99 -37.63
C MET A 1 -72.40 -10.12 -37.54
N ARG A 2 -72.05 -9.67 -36.33
CA ARG A 2 -71.02 -8.64 -36.07
C ARG A 2 -69.65 -9.31 -35.99
N ALA A 3 -68.71 -8.84 -36.81
CA ALA A 3 -67.30 -9.24 -36.75
C ALA A 3 -66.58 -8.36 -35.72
N SER A 4 -66.05 -8.98 -34.66
CA SER A 4 -65.23 -8.33 -33.63
C SER A 4 -63.76 -8.44 -34.02
N TRP A 5 -63.08 -7.30 -34.03
CA TRP A 5 -61.65 -7.15 -34.23
C TRP A 5 -60.92 -7.46 -32.91
N PHE A 6 -59.90 -8.31 -32.95
CA PHE A 6 -58.97 -8.52 -31.84
C PHE A 6 -57.86 -7.46 -31.91
N LEU A 7 -57.78 -6.60 -30.87
CA LEU A 7 -56.59 -5.79 -30.59
C LEU A 7 -55.67 -6.60 -29.66
N TYR A 8 -54.45 -6.90 -30.11
CA TYR A 8 -53.37 -7.38 -29.26
C TYR A 8 -52.75 -6.19 -28.52
N LEU A 9 -52.83 -6.18 -27.19
CA LEU A 9 -52.02 -5.33 -26.33
C LEU A 9 -50.62 -5.97 -26.19
N ASN A 10 -49.61 -5.35 -26.79
CA ASN A 10 -48.21 -5.62 -26.48
C ASN A 10 -47.87 -4.93 -25.15
N VAL A 11 -47.54 -5.72 -24.13
CA VAL A 11 -46.88 -5.23 -22.92
C VAL A 11 -45.40 -5.05 -23.27
N ALA A 12 -44.98 -3.81 -23.49
CA ALA A 12 -43.57 -3.48 -23.63
C ALA A 12 -42.91 -3.51 -22.23
N ASN A 13 -42.00 -4.46 -22.03
CA ASN A 13 -41.07 -4.45 -20.90
C ASN A 13 -40.19 -3.19 -21.01
N MET A 14 -40.45 -2.22 -20.15
CA MET A 14 -39.62 -1.04 -20.00
C MET A 14 -38.52 -1.37 -19.00
N ALA A 15 -37.40 -1.91 -19.50
CA ALA A 15 -36.20 -2.09 -18.70
C ALA A 15 -35.63 -0.71 -18.34
N LEU A 16 -35.69 -0.34 -17.07
CA LEU A 16 -34.91 0.77 -16.54
C LEU A 16 -33.43 0.42 -16.68
N MET A 17 -32.76 0.97 -17.69
CA MET A 17 -31.30 1.09 -17.68
C MET A 17 -30.94 2.16 -16.65
N LEU A 18 -30.45 1.75 -15.49
CA LEU A 18 -29.65 2.65 -14.65
C LEU A 18 -28.39 3.04 -15.43
N PRO A 19 -28.00 4.32 -15.45
CA PRO A 19 -26.69 4.68 -15.98
C PRO A 19 -25.66 4.20 -14.95
N LEU A 20 -24.92 3.14 -15.30
CA LEU A 20 -23.64 2.85 -14.67
C LEU A 20 -22.74 4.08 -14.93
N LEU A 21 -22.43 4.81 -13.87
CA LEU A 21 -21.37 5.82 -13.90
C LEU A 21 -20.07 5.15 -14.36
N PRO A 22 -19.31 5.75 -15.28
CA PRO A 22 -18.05 5.18 -15.70
C PRO A 22 -17.05 5.36 -14.56
N VAL A 23 -16.73 4.28 -13.85
CA VAL A 23 -15.48 4.19 -13.09
C VAL A 23 -14.38 4.07 -14.13
N LEU A 24 -13.78 5.20 -14.50
CA LEU A 24 -12.55 5.21 -15.28
C LEU A 24 -11.39 5.44 -14.31
N ALA A 25 -10.94 4.35 -13.68
CA ALA A 25 -9.56 4.25 -13.24
C ALA A 25 -8.75 3.84 -14.47
N SER A 26 -7.94 4.76 -15.01
CA SER A 26 -6.93 4.40 -16.01
C SER A 26 -5.71 3.85 -15.27
N VAL A 27 -5.68 2.54 -15.10
CA VAL A 27 -4.47 1.71 -15.16
C VAL A 27 -4.83 0.62 -16.15
N GLU A 28 -3.86 0.17 -16.95
CA GLU A 28 -4.01 -1.03 -17.77
C GLU A 28 -4.81 -2.08 -17.01
N SER A 29 -5.71 -2.76 -17.73
CA SER A 29 -6.60 -3.79 -17.20
C SER A 29 -5.99 -4.42 -15.93
N PRO A 30 -6.59 -4.27 -14.73
CA PRO A 30 -6.02 -4.83 -13.50
C PRO A 30 -5.95 -6.37 -13.54
N GLY A 31 -6.17 -7.00 -14.71
CA GLY A 31 -5.97 -8.40 -14.95
C GLY A 31 -4.56 -8.91 -14.66
N LEU A 32 -3.53 -8.07 -14.62
CA LEU A 32 -2.19 -8.53 -14.21
C LEU A 32 -2.09 -8.74 -12.68
N LEU A 33 -2.50 -7.74 -11.89
CA LEU A 33 -2.48 -7.81 -10.42
C LEU A 33 -3.67 -7.06 -9.80
N PRO A 34 -4.86 -7.71 -9.69
CA PRO A 34 -6.07 -7.04 -9.22
C PRO A 34 -6.11 -6.84 -7.70
N THR A 35 -5.43 -7.70 -6.95
CA THR A 35 -5.30 -7.67 -5.49
C THR A 35 -3.83 -7.86 -5.09
N PRO A 36 -3.42 -7.48 -3.86
CA PRO A 36 -2.03 -7.60 -3.44
C PRO A 36 -1.56 -9.05 -3.52
N PRO A 37 -0.31 -9.32 -3.95
CA PRO A 37 0.18 -10.68 -4.08
C PRO A 37 0.41 -11.32 -2.71
N MET A 38 0.10 -12.62 -2.60
CA MET A 38 0.36 -13.43 -1.41
C MET A 38 1.31 -14.57 -1.78
N GLY A 39 2.31 -14.85 -0.95
CA GLY A 39 3.27 -15.91 -1.26
C GLY A 39 4.46 -16.00 -0.34
N PHE A 40 5.58 -16.43 -0.90
CA PHE A 40 6.85 -16.62 -0.21
C PHE A 40 8.00 -15.94 -0.95
N ASN A 41 9.00 -15.49 -0.20
CA ASN A 41 10.32 -15.09 -0.71
C ASN A 41 11.40 -15.59 0.25
N ASN A 42 12.57 -16.01 -0.25
CA ASN A 42 13.62 -16.59 0.60
C ASN A 42 14.52 -15.57 1.31
N TRP A 43 14.52 -14.29 0.94
CA TRP A 43 15.61 -13.35 1.26
C TRP A 43 15.81 -13.09 2.75
N ALA A 44 14.78 -12.60 3.45
CA ALA A 44 14.94 -12.22 4.85
C ALA A 44 15.29 -13.43 5.74
N ARG A 45 14.93 -14.65 5.34
CA ARG A 45 15.22 -15.85 6.12
C ARG A 45 16.53 -16.54 5.76
N PHE A 46 16.84 -16.63 4.48
CA PHE A 46 17.90 -17.49 3.95
C PHE A 46 19.02 -16.71 3.24
N GLN A 47 18.75 -15.50 2.77
CA GLN A 47 19.67 -14.73 1.91
C GLN A 47 20.18 -15.65 0.77
N CYS A 48 21.50 -15.77 0.60
CA CYS A 48 22.12 -16.65 -0.39
C CYS A 48 22.14 -18.16 -0.02
N ASP A 49 21.66 -18.59 1.17
CA ASP A 49 21.60 -20.00 1.57
C ASP A 49 20.35 -20.70 1.01
N LEU A 50 20.31 -20.80 -0.31
CA LEU A 50 19.16 -21.29 -1.07
C LEU A 50 19.55 -22.39 -2.06
N ASN A 51 18.60 -23.26 -2.35
CA ASN A 51 18.69 -24.29 -3.37
C ASN A 51 17.30 -24.68 -3.88
N GLU A 52 17.25 -25.52 -4.91
CA GLU A 52 16.02 -26.04 -5.49
C GLU A 52 15.10 -26.74 -4.46
N SER A 53 15.68 -27.53 -3.55
CA SER A 53 14.93 -28.24 -2.52
C SER A 53 14.16 -27.29 -1.60
N LEU A 54 14.77 -26.16 -1.20
CA LEU A 54 14.12 -25.14 -0.36
C LEU A 54 12.76 -24.71 -0.94
N PHE A 55 12.69 -24.46 -2.25
CA PHE A 55 11.44 -24.06 -2.90
C PHE A 55 10.44 -25.21 -2.99
N THR A 56 10.91 -26.43 -3.30
CA THR A 56 10.00 -27.59 -3.36
C THR A 56 9.44 -27.98 -1.99
N GLU A 57 10.25 -27.93 -0.93
CA GLU A 57 9.83 -28.20 0.44
C GLU A 57 8.89 -27.11 0.96
N THR A 58 9.18 -25.84 0.66
CA THR A 58 8.31 -24.71 0.97
C THR A 58 6.94 -24.88 0.29
N ALA A 59 6.91 -25.20 -1.01
CA ALA A 59 5.67 -25.45 -1.76
C ALA A 59 4.83 -26.56 -1.10
N GLN A 60 5.45 -27.70 -0.78
CA GLN A 60 4.76 -28.83 -0.15
C GLN A 60 4.26 -28.49 1.26
N SER A 61 5.05 -27.74 2.04
CA SER A 61 4.62 -27.27 3.36
C SER A 61 3.43 -26.31 3.25
N MET A 62 3.47 -25.33 2.35
CA MET A 62 2.35 -24.41 2.14
C MET A 62 1.06 -25.13 1.71
N LEU A 63 1.15 -26.18 0.88
CA LEU A 63 0.02 -27.03 0.49
C LEU A 63 -0.54 -27.79 1.70
N THR A 64 0.33 -28.50 2.42
CA THR A 64 -0.07 -29.40 3.52
C THR A 64 -0.53 -28.67 4.78
N ARG A 65 -0.01 -27.46 5.01
CA ARG A 65 -0.33 -26.62 6.16
C ARG A 65 -1.42 -25.59 5.90
N GLY A 66 -2.00 -25.58 4.69
CA GLY A 66 -3.17 -24.77 4.36
C GLY A 66 -2.89 -23.32 3.93
N LEU A 67 -1.63 -22.88 3.87
CA LEU A 67 -1.28 -21.53 3.39
C LEU A 67 -1.63 -21.36 1.91
N HIS A 68 -1.40 -22.37 1.06
CA HIS A 68 -1.81 -22.29 -0.35
C HIS A 68 -3.33 -22.10 -0.49
N LYS A 69 -4.10 -22.85 0.30
CA LYS A 69 -5.57 -22.71 0.35
C LYS A 69 -6.00 -21.32 0.86
N ALA A 70 -5.24 -20.72 1.78
CA ALA A 70 -5.50 -19.39 2.30
C ALA A 70 -5.19 -18.27 1.29
N GLY A 71 -4.51 -18.58 0.17
CA GLY A 71 -4.25 -17.63 -0.91
C GLY A 71 -2.76 -17.44 -1.24
N TYR A 72 -1.85 -17.96 -0.41
CA TYR A 72 -0.41 -17.88 -0.66
C TYR A 72 0.01 -18.78 -1.82
N ASN A 73 -0.04 -18.27 -3.05
CA ASN A 73 0.12 -19.03 -4.27
C ASN A 73 1.38 -18.63 -5.08
N ARG A 74 2.24 -17.76 -4.55
CA ARG A 74 3.51 -17.37 -5.17
C ARG A 74 4.72 -17.91 -4.42
N LEU A 75 5.75 -18.29 -5.17
CA LEU A 75 7.08 -18.56 -4.67
C LEU A 75 8.05 -17.64 -5.43
N ASN A 76 8.65 -16.67 -4.76
CA ASN A 76 9.54 -15.69 -5.37
C ASN A 76 10.99 -16.04 -5.01
N LEU A 77 11.79 -16.33 -6.04
CA LEU A 77 13.21 -16.61 -5.91
C LEU A 77 14.00 -15.30 -5.88
N ASP A 78 14.66 -15.01 -4.77
CA ASP A 78 15.45 -13.80 -4.58
C ASP A 78 16.90 -13.96 -5.10
N ASP A 79 17.78 -13.01 -4.74
CA ASP A 79 19.16 -12.93 -5.23
C ASP A 79 19.99 -14.21 -4.98
N CYS A 80 21.19 -14.27 -5.57
CA CYS A 80 22.15 -15.37 -5.51
C CYS A 80 21.74 -16.66 -6.25
N TRP A 81 20.70 -16.64 -7.10
CA TRP A 81 20.30 -17.82 -7.88
C TRP A 81 21.22 -18.11 -9.08
N MET A 82 21.82 -17.06 -9.66
CA MET A 82 22.68 -17.15 -10.85
C MET A 82 24.15 -17.45 -10.53
N ARG A 83 24.92 -17.71 -11.59
CA ARG A 83 26.39 -17.69 -11.59
C ARG A 83 26.89 -16.25 -11.60
N HIS A 84 28.15 -16.06 -11.21
CA HIS A 84 28.81 -14.75 -11.24
C HIS A 84 29.15 -14.26 -12.65
N ASP A 85 29.11 -15.16 -13.64
CA ASP A 85 29.43 -14.82 -15.03
C ASP A 85 28.20 -15.07 -15.91
N ARG A 86 27.92 -14.12 -16.81
CA ARG A 86 27.05 -14.33 -17.97
C ARG A 86 27.73 -15.26 -18.97
N ALA A 87 26.95 -15.90 -19.84
CA ALA A 87 27.47 -16.61 -21.00
C ALA A 87 28.11 -15.64 -22.01
N VAL A 88 28.81 -16.19 -23.00
CA VAL A 88 29.50 -15.38 -24.04
C VAL A 88 28.51 -14.52 -24.85
N ASP A 89 27.27 -14.97 -24.98
CA ASP A 89 26.18 -14.24 -25.66
C ASP A 89 25.42 -13.27 -24.74
N GLY A 90 25.92 -13.03 -23.51
CA GLY A 90 25.29 -12.14 -22.55
C GLY A 90 24.22 -12.78 -21.68
N SER A 91 23.82 -14.03 -21.94
CA SER A 91 22.72 -14.66 -21.20
C SER A 91 23.09 -14.93 -19.73
N LEU A 92 22.15 -14.70 -18.82
CA LEU A 92 22.25 -15.16 -17.43
C LEU A 92 22.37 -16.69 -17.39
N GLN A 93 23.07 -17.20 -16.37
CA GLN A 93 23.26 -18.63 -16.15
C GLN A 93 22.89 -18.97 -14.72
N TRP A 94 21.99 -19.93 -14.50
CA TRP A 94 21.69 -20.39 -13.14
C TRP A 94 22.86 -21.17 -12.53
N ASN A 95 22.95 -21.16 -11.21
CA ASN A 95 23.92 -21.99 -10.50
C ASN A 95 23.46 -23.47 -10.51
N THR A 96 24.11 -24.32 -11.31
CA THR A 96 23.74 -25.74 -11.46
C THR A 96 23.98 -26.60 -10.21
N THR A 97 24.75 -26.13 -9.24
CA THR A 97 24.87 -26.81 -7.94
C THR A 97 23.66 -26.54 -7.06
N ARG A 98 23.12 -25.31 -7.10
CA ARG A 98 21.92 -24.91 -6.34
C ARG A 98 20.64 -25.37 -7.02
N PHE A 99 20.61 -25.31 -8.35
CA PHE A 99 19.48 -25.65 -9.21
C PHE A 99 19.91 -26.69 -10.26
N PRO A 100 20.10 -27.95 -9.86
CA PRO A 100 20.59 -29.00 -10.75
C PRO A 100 19.64 -29.30 -11.92
N ASN A 101 18.32 -29.11 -11.74
CA ASN A 101 17.35 -29.28 -12.83
C ASN A 101 17.07 -27.98 -13.59
N GLY A 102 17.56 -26.83 -13.07
CA GLY A 102 17.43 -25.51 -13.66
C GLY A 102 16.13 -24.77 -13.31
N ILE A 103 16.14 -23.46 -13.52
CA ILE A 103 14.99 -22.58 -13.23
C ILE A 103 13.74 -22.93 -14.05
N PRO A 104 13.82 -23.30 -15.35
CA PRO A 104 12.64 -23.73 -16.11
C PRO A 104 11.96 -24.97 -15.52
N TRP A 105 12.75 -25.90 -14.96
CA TRP A 105 12.21 -27.06 -14.26
C TRP A 105 11.49 -26.63 -12.98
N LEU A 106 12.08 -25.72 -12.20
CA LEU A 106 11.45 -25.20 -10.98
C LEU A 106 10.13 -24.49 -11.30
N ALA A 107 10.10 -23.63 -12.33
CA ALA A 107 8.89 -22.97 -12.80
C ALA A 107 7.79 -23.99 -13.17
N SER A 108 8.18 -25.04 -13.91
CA SER A 108 7.29 -26.14 -14.27
C SER A 108 6.80 -26.92 -13.04
N TYR A 109 7.69 -27.18 -12.07
CA TYR A 109 7.36 -27.87 -10.83
C TYR A 109 6.30 -27.09 -10.05
N VAL A 110 6.53 -25.80 -9.78
CA VAL A 110 5.62 -25.01 -8.95
C VAL A 110 4.27 -24.79 -9.66
N THR A 111 4.28 -24.55 -10.97
CA THR A 111 3.06 -24.44 -11.80
C THR A 111 2.22 -25.72 -11.74
N ASN A 112 2.86 -26.89 -11.83
CA ASN A 112 2.17 -28.19 -11.72
C ASN A 112 1.57 -28.45 -10.32
N HIS A 113 1.97 -27.68 -9.31
CA HIS A 113 1.43 -27.73 -7.95
C HIS A 113 0.49 -26.55 -7.64
N GLY A 114 0.11 -25.75 -8.64
CA GLY A 114 -0.83 -24.64 -8.48
C GLY A 114 -0.23 -23.36 -7.89
N PHE A 115 1.10 -23.21 -7.99
CA PHE A 115 1.82 -21.99 -7.62
C PHE A 115 2.34 -21.25 -8.86
N HIS A 116 2.72 -20.00 -8.63
CA HIS A 116 3.39 -19.14 -9.59
C HIS A 116 4.85 -18.89 -9.15
N LEU A 117 5.78 -18.76 -10.09
CA LEU A 117 7.20 -18.49 -9.81
C LEU A 117 7.56 -17.04 -10.15
N GLY A 118 8.06 -16.32 -9.16
CA GLY A 118 8.75 -15.04 -9.35
C GLY A 118 10.26 -15.19 -9.34
N ILE A 119 10.97 -14.24 -9.93
CA ILE A 119 12.44 -14.18 -9.93
C ILE A 119 12.94 -12.76 -9.60
N TYR A 120 14.19 -12.68 -9.15
CA TYR A 120 14.89 -11.46 -8.82
C TYR A 120 15.91 -11.05 -9.90
N GLN A 121 16.00 -9.73 -10.11
CA GLN A 121 17.04 -9.02 -10.84
C GLN A 121 17.32 -7.64 -10.23
N ASP A 122 18.27 -6.92 -10.85
CA ASP A 122 18.70 -5.59 -10.44
C ASP A 122 18.84 -4.66 -11.68
N ALA A 123 18.41 -3.40 -11.54
CA ALA A 123 18.50 -2.37 -12.58
C ALA A 123 19.92 -1.79 -12.79
N GLY A 124 20.86 -2.12 -11.90
CA GLY A 124 22.26 -1.72 -11.99
C GLY A 124 23.16 -2.75 -12.69
N ASN A 125 24.47 -2.51 -12.57
CA ASN A 125 25.50 -3.38 -13.18
C ASN A 125 25.68 -4.72 -12.45
N LEU A 126 25.43 -4.73 -11.14
CA LEU A 126 25.54 -5.89 -10.28
C LEU A 126 24.35 -5.90 -9.33
N THR A 127 23.87 -7.09 -8.98
CA THR A 127 22.89 -7.24 -7.90
C THR A 127 23.48 -6.82 -6.56
N CYS A 128 22.64 -6.66 -5.55
CA CYS A 128 23.10 -6.37 -4.19
C CYS A 128 24.08 -7.43 -3.65
N GLY A 129 23.88 -8.71 -4.02
CA GLY A 129 24.78 -9.82 -3.73
C GLY A 129 26.03 -9.90 -4.61
N GLY A 130 26.23 -8.97 -5.57
CA GLY A 130 27.40 -8.91 -6.43
C GLY A 130 27.37 -9.85 -7.65
N PHE A 131 26.20 -10.35 -8.03
CA PHE A 131 26.00 -11.13 -9.25
C PHE A 131 25.73 -10.22 -10.45
N PRO A 132 25.74 -10.71 -11.71
CA PRO A 132 25.44 -9.87 -12.87
C PRO A 132 24.07 -9.19 -12.73
N GLY A 133 24.06 -7.85 -12.74
CA GLY A 133 22.83 -7.06 -12.87
C GLY A 133 22.41 -6.97 -14.34
N SER A 134 21.27 -6.35 -14.59
CA SER A 134 20.62 -6.37 -15.91
C SER A 134 20.82 -5.11 -16.73
N TYR A 135 21.61 -4.13 -16.27
CA TYR A 135 21.84 -2.92 -17.07
C TYR A 135 22.43 -3.23 -18.45
N GLY A 136 21.72 -2.83 -19.50
CA GLY A 136 22.06 -3.09 -20.90
C GLY A 136 21.66 -4.48 -21.42
N TYR A 137 20.98 -5.28 -20.60
CA TYR A 137 20.48 -6.63 -20.90
C TYR A 137 18.99 -6.80 -20.60
N GLU A 138 18.27 -5.71 -20.27
CA GLU A 138 16.90 -5.68 -19.75
C GLU A 138 15.96 -6.52 -20.63
N LYS A 139 15.97 -6.26 -21.95
CA LYS A 139 15.15 -7.00 -22.92
C LYS A 139 15.50 -8.48 -23.00
N GLN A 140 16.78 -8.81 -23.10
CA GLN A 140 17.24 -10.20 -23.21
C GLN A 140 16.89 -11.02 -21.96
N ASP A 141 17.08 -10.41 -20.79
CA ASP A 141 16.80 -11.07 -19.51
C ASP A 141 15.28 -11.21 -19.31
N ALA A 142 14.47 -10.18 -19.64
CA ALA A 142 13.01 -10.25 -19.60
C ALA A 142 12.44 -11.37 -20.49
N GLU A 143 12.91 -11.46 -21.75
CA GLU A 143 12.53 -12.52 -22.69
C GLU A 143 12.90 -13.90 -22.13
N THR A 144 14.10 -14.04 -21.55
CA THR A 144 14.57 -15.28 -20.92
C THR A 144 13.66 -15.71 -19.76
N PHE A 145 13.27 -14.78 -18.88
CA PHE A 145 12.38 -15.09 -17.76
C PHE A 145 10.98 -15.51 -18.24
N ALA A 146 10.42 -14.83 -19.23
CA ALA A 146 9.15 -15.20 -19.83
C ALA A 146 9.21 -16.59 -20.48
N GLU A 147 10.30 -16.93 -21.16
CA GLU A 147 10.53 -18.27 -21.73
C GLU A 147 10.61 -19.37 -20.66
N TRP A 148 11.18 -19.06 -19.50
CA TRP A 148 11.26 -19.99 -18.37
C TRP A 148 9.91 -20.19 -17.66
N GLY A 149 8.90 -19.36 -17.95
CA GLY A 149 7.58 -19.42 -17.33
C GLY A 149 7.49 -18.63 -16.01
N ILE A 150 8.36 -17.64 -15.81
CA ILE A 150 8.23 -16.65 -14.74
C ILE A 150 7.04 -15.74 -15.03
N ASP A 151 6.35 -15.28 -14.00
CA ASP A 151 5.24 -14.32 -14.11
C ASP A 151 5.35 -13.11 -13.17
N TYR A 152 6.42 -13.04 -12.38
CA TYR A 152 6.72 -11.96 -11.43
C TYR A 152 8.22 -11.66 -11.44
N LEU A 153 8.59 -10.38 -11.55
CA LEU A 153 9.96 -9.90 -11.53
C LEU A 153 10.13 -8.85 -10.42
N LYS A 154 10.96 -9.17 -9.42
CA LYS A 154 11.49 -8.18 -8.48
C LYS A 154 12.74 -7.56 -9.10
N VAL A 155 12.75 -6.24 -9.29
CA VAL A 155 13.94 -5.51 -9.75
C VAL A 155 14.42 -4.55 -8.68
N ASP A 156 15.65 -4.79 -8.25
CA ASP A 156 16.36 -3.98 -7.28
C ASP A 156 17.10 -2.79 -7.93
N GLY A 157 17.85 -2.01 -7.14
CA GLY A 157 18.57 -0.82 -7.60
C GLY A 157 20.04 -0.74 -7.16
N CYS A 158 20.65 -1.85 -6.72
CA CYS A 158 22.04 -1.80 -6.29
C CYS A 158 22.97 -1.51 -7.49
N ASN A 159 24.08 -0.83 -7.23
CA ASN A 159 25.10 -0.56 -8.26
C ASN A 159 24.55 0.18 -9.51
N VAL A 160 23.51 1.01 -9.34
CA VAL A 160 23.06 2.00 -10.33
C VAL A 160 23.97 3.22 -10.26
N TRP A 161 24.52 3.61 -11.42
CA TRP A 161 25.40 4.78 -11.54
C TRP A 161 24.78 5.76 -12.53
N ALA A 162 24.69 7.03 -12.13
CA ALA A 162 24.15 8.08 -12.99
C ALA A 162 25.04 8.27 -14.23
N GLU A 163 24.40 8.30 -15.41
CA GLU A 163 25.06 8.67 -16.66
C GLU A 163 25.42 10.17 -16.67
N GLU A 164 26.34 10.55 -17.57
CA GLU A 164 26.80 11.94 -17.67
C GLU A 164 25.62 12.90 -17.95
N GLY A 165 25.44 13.88 -17.07
CA GLY A 165 24.38 14.89 -17.20
C GLY A 165 23.05 14.53 -16.53
N ARG A 166 22.91 13.35 -15.91
CA ARG A 166 21.74 12.97 -15.11
C ARG A 166 22.02 13.07 -13.61
N THR A 167 20.99 13.42 -12.84
CA THR A 167 21.02 13.18 -11.39
C THR A 167 20.78 11.70 -11.11
N LEU A 168 21.11 11.22 -9.91
CA LEU A 168 20.81 9.82 -9.53
C LEU A 168 19.31 9.53 -9.59
N ARG A 169 18.46 10.49 -9.21
CA ARG A 169 17.01 10.35 -9.29
C ARG A 169 16.54 10.17 -10.73
N ASP A 170 17.05 10.99 -11.65
CA ASP A 170 16.70 10.90 -13.07
C ASP A 170 17.21 9.59 -13.68
N GLU A 171 18.36 9.09 -13.21
CA GLU A 171 18.86 7.77 -13.60
C GLU A 171 17.90 6.66 -13.17
N TYR A 172 17.50 6.61 -11.89
CA TYR A 172 16.53 5.60 -11.43
C TYR A 172 15.21 5.69 -12.19
N ARG A 173 14.69 6.90 -12.43
CA ARG A 173 13.49 7.07 -13.24
C ARG A 173 13.67 6.49 -14.65
N ALA A 174 14.82 6.76 -15.29
CA ALA A 174 15.11 6.22 -16.62
C ALA A 174 15.18 4.69 -16.62
N ARG A 175 15.89 4.07 -15.67
CA ARG A 175 16.03 2.60 -15.59
C ARG A 175 14.70 1.90 -15.34
N TYR A 176 13.90 2.40 -14.41
CA TYR A 176 12.62 1.78 -14.07
C TYR A 176 11.56 2.01 -15.15
N SER A 177 11.61 3.15 -15.87
CA SER A 177 10.80 3.37 -17.07
C SER A 177 11.19 2.41 -18.20
N GLU A 178 12.49 2.15 -18.41
CA GLU A 178 12.95 1.19 -19.43
C GLU A 178 12.50 -0.23 -19.09
N TRP A 179 12.59 -0.65 -17.83
CA TRP A 179 12.03 -1.92 -17.38
C TRP A 179 10.53 -2.02 -17.61
N HIS A 180 9.77 -0.95 -17.31
CA HIS A 180 8.35 -0.90 -17.62
C HIS A 180 8.08 -1.12 -19.10
N ASP A 181 8.75 -0.37 -19.98
CA ASP A 181 8.57 -0.47 -21.44
C ASP A 181 8.90 -1.90 -21.93
N VAL A 182 10.02 -2.47 -21.46
CA VAL A 182 10.45 -3.83 -21.81
C VAL A 182 9.43 -4.89 -21.38
N LEU A 183 8.89 -4.79 -20.17
CA LEU A 183 7.93 -5.77 -19.65
C LEU A 183 6.56 -5.64 -20.31
N SER A 184 6.12 -4.41 -20.59
CA SER A 184 4.87 -4.11 -21.29
C SER A 184 4.87 -4.60 -22.74
N ASP A 185 6.04 -4.62 -23.40
CA ASP A 185 6.21 -5.13 -24.76
C ASP A 185 6.17 -6.67 -24.86
N LEU A 186 6.23 -7.40 -23.74
CA LEU A 186 6.13 -8.86 -23.74
C LEU A 186 4.72 -9.31 -24.14
N PRO A 187 4.57 -10.44 -24.88
CA PRO A 187 3.25 -10.98 -25.21
C PRO A 187 2.37 -11.32 -23.99
N ARG A 188 3.01 -11.60 -22.85
CA ARG A 188 2.42 -11.73 -21.52
C ARG A 188 3.34 -10.99 -20.54
N PRO A 189 2.98 -9.76 -20.12
CA PRO A 189 3.78 -9.00 -19.17
C PRO A 189 3.98 -9.76 -17.86
N LEU A 190 5.14 -9.56 -17.23
CA LEU A 190 5.44 -10.02 -15.88
C LEU A 190 4.94 -8.97 -14.88
N ILE A 191 4.50 -9.38 -13.69
CA ILE A 191 4.28 -8.46 -12.58
C ILE A 191 5.61 -7.80 -12.22
N PHE A 192 5.65 -6.47 -12.23
CA PHE A 192 6.84 -5.68 -11.97
C PHE A 192 6.84 -5.13 -10.53
N SER A 193 7.67 -5.75 -9.69
CA SER A 193 7.94 -5.35 -8.32
C SER A 193 9.20 -4.48 -8.26
N GLN A 194 9.01 -3.19 -8.00
CA GLN A 194 10.07 -2.19 -8.03
C GLN A 194 10.72 -1.98 -6.65
N SER A 195 11.99 -1.57 -6.61
CA SER A 195 12.63 -1.13 -5.34
C SER A 195 13.14 0.31 -5.37
N ALA A 196 12.91 1.06 -6.45
CA ALA A 196 13.49 2.40 -6.63
C ALA A 196 13.35 3.34 -5.41
N PRO A 197 12.16 3.49 -4.77
CA PRO A 197 12.03 4.42 -3.64
C PRO A 197 12.91 4.05 -2.43
N ALA A 198 13.17 2.75 -2.19
CA ALA A 198 13.97 2.29 -1.06
C ALA A 198 15.39 2.90 -1.05
N TYR A 199 15.95 3.18 -2.24
CA TYR A 199 17.29 3.76 -2.42
C TYR A 199 17.38 5.26 -2.11
N PHE A 200 16.27 5.90 -1.79
CA PHE A 200 16.20 7.31 -1.40
C PHE A 200 15.68 7.50 0.03
N ALA A 201 15.43 6.41 0.77
CA ALA A 201 14.86 6.42 2.12
C ALA A 201 15.78 7.07 3.18
N ASP A 202 17.02 7.42 2.85
CA ASP A 202 17.90 8.20 3.72
C ASP A 202 17.66 9.73 3.61
N ASN A 203 16.91 10.18 2.60
CA ASN A 203 16.57 11.57 2.36
C ASN A 203 15.07 11.72 2.06
N ALA A 204 14.31 12.11 3.08
CA ALA A 204 12.86 12.19 3.00
C ALA A 204 12.32 13.11 1.88
N SER A 205 13.04 14.16 1.51
CA SER A 205 12.63 15.02 0.39
C SER A 205 12.81 14.32 -0.96
N ASN A 206 13.98 13.70 -1.19
CA ASN A 206 14.21 12.95 -2.42
C ASN A 206 13.26 11.75 -2.52
N TRP A 207 13.08 11.03 -1.42
CA TRP A 207 12.14 9.92 -1.32
C TRP A 207 10.72 10.33 -1.71
N ALA A 208 10.22 11.44 -1.15
CA ALA A 208 8.86 11.90 -1.42
C ALA A 208 8.66 12.26 -2.90
N ILE A 209 9.67 12.81 -3.56
CA ILE A 209 9.59 13.17 -4.98
C ILE A 209 9.72 11.92 -5.89
N VAL A 210 10.54 10.93 -5.51
CA VAL A 210 10.66 9.66 -6.27
C VAL A 210 9.31 8.97 -6.42
N MET A 211 8.46 9.07 -5.40
CA MET A 211 7.12 8.49 -5.42
C MET A 211 6.18 9.07 -6.48
N ASP A 212 6.48 10.20 -7.11
CA ASP A 212 5.60 10.80 -8.13
C ASP A 212 5.53 10.02 -9.44
N TRP A 213 6.60 9.27 -9.77
CA TRP A 213 6.67 8.51 -11.02
C TRP A 213 6.59 6.99 -10.82
N VAL A 214 6.98 6.47 -9.65
CA VAL A 214 7.04 5.02 -9.39
C VAL A 214 5.71 4.29 -9.66
N PRO A 215 4.54 4.82 -9.27
CA PRO A 215 3.25 4.19 -9.55
C PRO A 215 2.81 4.16 -11.02
N GLN A 216 3.61 4.73 -11.92
CA GLN A 216 3.36 4.71 -13.36
C GLN A 216 4.03 3.51 -14.04
N TYR A 217 4.98 2.83 -13.37
CA TYR A 217 5.88 1.87 -14.03
C TYR A 217 5.67 0.40 -13.66
N GLY A 218 5.08 0.07 -12.52
CA GLY A 218 4.93 -1.34 -12.12
C GLY A 218 3.79 -1.53 -11.14
N GLU A 219 3.50 -2.77 -10.79
CA GLU A 219 2.32 -3.14 -10.01
C GLU A 219 2.54 -3.06 -8.50
N LEU A 220 3.79 -2.96 -8.06
CA LEU A 220 4.12 -2.72 -6.65
C LEU A 220 5.52 -2.14 -6.51
N ALA A 221 5.77 -1.48 -5.38
CA ALA A 221 7.10 -0.96 -5.09
C ALA A 221 7.45 -1.03 -3.60
N ARG A 222 8.70 -1.40 -3.31
CA ARG A 222 9.32 -1.32 -1.99
C ARG A 222 9.69 0.13 -1.68
N HIS A 223 9.31 0.60 -0.49
CA HIS A 223 9.40 2.02 -0.15
C HIS A 223 10.44 2.40 0.89
N SER A 224 11.02 1.43 1.58
CA SER A 224 11.87 1.64 2.75
C SER A 224 12.99 0.61 2.76
N THR A 225 13.93 0.76 3.70
CA THR A 225 14.96 -0.26 3.97
C THR A 225 14.33 -1.61 4.27
N ASP A 226 15.10 -2.69 4.11
CA ASP A 226 14.60 -4.04 4.35
C ASP A 226 14.15 -4.26 5.80
N VAL A 227 13.14 -5.13 5.98
CA VAL A 227 12.91 -5.78 7.28
C VAL A 227 14.16 -6.56 7.68
N LEU A 228 14.37 -6.71 8.98
CA LEU A 228 15.58 -7.35 9.50
C LEU A 228 15.67 -8.81 9.02
N VAL A 229 16.83 -9.16 8.47
CA VAL A 229 17.16 -10.54 8.10
C VAL A 229 17.36 -11.41 9.35
N TYR A 230 17.10 -12.72 9.23
CA TYR A 230 17.10 -13.70 10.32
C TYR A 230 18.39 -13.74 11.15
N VAL A 231 19.53 -13.42 10.54
CA VAL A 231 20.84 -13.28 11.21
C VAL A 231 21.37 -11.86 11.00
N GLY A 232 20.56 -10.86 11.32
CA GLY A 232 20.90 -9.44 11.25
C GLY A 232 21.15 -8.81 12.62
N GLU A 233 21.94 -7.73 12.65
CA GLU A 233 22.09 -6.90 13.84
C GLU A 233 20.93 -5.89 13.94
N GLY A 234 20.29 -5.82 15.11
CA GLY A 234 19.24 -4.84 15.37
C GLY A 234 17.99 -5.45 16.00
N SER A 235 16.91 -4.66 16.02
CA SER A 235 15.59 -5.07 16.49
C SER A 235 14.70 -5.38 15.29
N ALA A 236 14.17 -6.61 15.24
CA ALA A 236 13.24 -7.01 14.18
C ALA A 236 11.95 -6.19 14.24
N TRP A 237 11.43 -5.92 15.43
CA TRP A 237 10.25 -5.08 15.61
C TRP A 237 10.50 -3.64 15.12
N ASP A 238 11.67 -3.06 15.42
CA ASP A 238 11.98 -1.70 14.96
C ASP A 238 12.09 -1.63 13.43
N SER A 239 12.59 -2.69 12.78
CA SER A 239 12.61 -2.76 11.31
C SER A 239 11.18 -2.75 10.73
N ILE A 240 10.28 -3.60 11.27
CA ILE A 240 8.86 -3.63 10.88
C ILE A 240 8.22 -2.26 11.09
N MET A 241 8.50 -1.60 12.22
CA MET A 241 7.95 -0.28 12.51
C MET A 241 8.48 0.82 11.58
N ASN A 242 9.74 0.72 11.14
CA ASN A 242 10.28 1.60 10.10
C ASN A 242 9.53 1.42 8.77
N ASN A 243 9.31 0.18 8.32
CA ASN A 243 8.54 -0.09 7.11
C ASN A 243 7.09 0.41 7.23
N TYR A 244 6.45 0.14 8.37
CA TYR A 244 5.12 0.64 8.69
C TYR A 244 5.05 2.17 8.64
N ASP A 245 6.01 2.88 9.24
CA ASP A 245 6.01 4.34 9.26
C ASP A 245 6.14 4.94 7.86
N TYR A 246 6.97 4.37 6.99
CA TYR A 246 6.99 4.73 5.57
C TYR A 246 5.66 4.44 4.87
N ASN A 247 5.09 3.26 5.10
CA ASN A 247 3.85 2.87 4.45
C ASN A 247 2.67 3.79 4.79
N THR A 248 2.61 4.29 6.03
CA THR A 248 1.55 5.23 6.44
C THR A 248 1.52 6.54 5.63
N LEU A 249 2.60 6.88 4.91
CA LEU A 249 2.71 8.09 4.10
C LEU A 249 2.17 7.93 2.66
N LEU A 250 1.78 6.72 2.27
CA LEU A 250 1.62 6.32 0.85
C LEU A 250 0.18 6.04 0.42
N VAL A 251 -0.80 6.34 1.28
CA VAL A 251 -2.24 6.06 1.08
C VAL A 251 -2.73 6.45 -0.32
N ARG A 252 -2.28 7.59 -0.85
CA ARG A 252 -2.71 8.14 -2.15
C ARG A 252 -2.28 7.33 -3.38
N TYR A 253 -1.29 6.46 -3.25
CA TYR A 253 -0.77 5.68 -4.38
C TYR A 253 -1.45 4.32 -4.51
N GLN A 254 -1.92 3.78 -3.39
CA GLN A 254 -2.54 2.47 -3.34
C GLN A 254 -3.83 2.42 -4.19
N ARG A 255 -3.89 1.49 -5.13
CA ARG A 255 -5.06 1.25 -5.99
C ARG A 255 -5.01 -0.16 -6.60
N PRO A 256 -6.12 -0.73 -7.11
CA PRO A 256 -6.03 -1.96 -7.89
C PRO A 256 -5.02 -1.79 -9.04
N GLY A 257 -4.07 -2.74 -9.15
CA GLY A 257 -2.96 -2.65 -10.09
C GLY A 257 -1.73 -1.87 -9.61
N TYR A 258 -1.74 -1.27 -8.40
CA TYR A 258 -0.55 -0.74 -7.75
C TYR A 258 -0.61 -0.88 -6.22
N PHE A 259 0.32 -1.63 -5.64
CA PHE A 259 0.36 -1.91 -4.21
C PHE A 259 1.64 -1.33 -3.58
N ASN A 260 1.49 -0.62 -2.47
CA ASN A 260 2.63 -0.23 -1.66
C ASN A 260 3.20 -1.48 -0.96
N ASP A 261 4.50 -1.72 -1.10
CA ASP A 261 5.18 -2.89 -0.52
C ASP A 261 6.01 -2.48 0.72
N PRO A 262 5.52 -2.76 1.94
CA PRO A 262 6.26 -2.57 3.18
C PRO A 262 7.21 -3.72 3.53
N ASP A 263 7.55 -4.59 2.57
CA ASP A 263 8.48 -5.73 2.71
C ASP A 263 7.88 -6.99 3.37
N PHE A 264 8.72 -8.02 3.51
CA PHE A 264 8.32 -9.37 3.90
C PHE A 264 7.76 -9.52 5.33
N LEU A 265 6.79 -10.42 5.47
CA LEU A 265 6.41 -11.01 6.75
C LEU A 265 7.51 -11.97 7.23
N ILE A 266 8.03 -11.78 8.44
CA ILE A 266 9.14 -12.58 9.02
C ILE A 266 8.69 -13.38 10.27
N PRO A 267 7.71 -14.29 10.14
CA PRO A 267 7.01 -14.93 11.27
C PRO A 267 7.89 -15.87 12.12
N ASP A 268 9.02 -16.36 11.59
CA ASP A 268 9.94 -17.22 12.34
C ASP A 268 11.14 -16.46 12.92
N HIS A 269 11.21 -15.13 12.77
CA HIS A 269 12.35 -14.36 13.23
C HIS A 269 12.47 -14.43 14.77
N PRO A 270 13.64 -14.85 15.32
CA PRO A 270 13.79 -15.16 16.74
C PRO A 270 13.70 -13.92 17.65
N GLY A 271 13.89 -12.74 17.08
CA GLY A 271 13.77 -11.45 17.77
C GLY A 271 12.34 -10.93 17.93
N LEU A 272 11.31 -11.65 17.50
CA LEU A 272 9.90 -11.24 17.63
C LEU A 272 9.17 -12.07 18.68
N THR A 273 8.37 -11.40 19.49
CA THR A 273 7.33 -12.03 20.31
C THR A 273 6.14 -12.47 19.45
N GLN A 274 5.32 -13.38 19.97
CA GLN A 274 4.12 -13.81 19.25
C GLN A 274 3.18 -12.65 18.94
N THR A 275 2.99 -11.73 19.89
CA THR A 275 2.18 -10.52 19.73
C THR A 275 2.68 -9.65 18.59
N GLU A 276 4.00 -9.47 18.45
CA GLU A 276 4.59 -8.67 17.37
C GLU A 276 4.42 -9.34 16.01
N LYS A 277 4.57 -10.66 15.92
CA LYS A 277 4.33 -11.43 14.69
C LYS A 277 2.88 -11.29 14.21
N GLU A 278 1.93 -11.41 15.13
CA GLU A 278 0.50 -11.24 14.83
C GLU A 278 0.19 -9.79 14.42
N SER A 279 0.75 -8.81 15.13
CA SER A 279 0.61 -7.40 14.79
C SER A 279 1.17 -7.07 13.41
N HIS A 280 2.34 -7.63 13.05
CA HIS A 280 2.94 -7.46 11.73
C HIS A 280 1.96 -7.86 10.63
N PHE A 281 1.36 -9.06 10.73
CA PHE A 281 0.37 -9.54 9.78
C PHE A 281 -0.90 -8.67 9.75
N ARG A 282 -1.44 -8.31 10.91
CA ARG A 282 -2.66 -7.48 11.02
C ARG A 282 -2.47 -6.10 10.38
N LEU A 283 -1.30 -5.50 10.55
CA LEU A 283 -0.97 -4.20 9.97
C LEU A 283 -0.87 -4.29 8.44
N TRP A 284 -0.16 -5.29 7.91
CA TRP A 284 0.00 -5.48 6.46
C TRP A 284 -1.36 -5.76 5.81
N ALA A 285 -2.17 -6.63 6.40
CA ALA A 285 -3.52 -6.91 5.91
C ALA A 285 -4.43 -5.67 5.93
N SER A 286 -4.31 -4.83 6.97
CA SER A 286 -5.06 -3.56 7.04
C SER A 286 -4.67 -2.59 5.92
N PHE A 287 -3.43 -2.67 5.44
CA PHE A 287 -2.92 -1.86 4.35
C PHE A 287 -3.29 -2.35 2.95
N SER A 288 -3.81 -3.57 2.81
CA SER A 288 -3.89 -4.24 1.49
C SER A 288 -2.48 -4.31 0.88
N ALA A 289 -1.51 -4.76 1.67
CA ALA A 289 -0.11 -4.85 1.27
C ALA A 289 0.22 -6.26 0.75
N PRO A 290 1.30 -6.44 -0.03
CA PRO A 290 1.79 -7.78 -0.34
C PRO A 290 1.98 -8.64 0.93
N LEU A 291 1.33 -9.80 1.01
CA LEU A 291 1.51 -10.76 2.09
C LEU A 291 2.52 -11.82 1.68
N ILE A 292 3.79 -11.42 1.59
CA ILE A 292 4.90 -12.29 1.20
C ILE A 292 5.66 -12.75 2.43
N ILE A 293 5.63 -14.06 2.72
CA ILE A 293 6.30 -14.66 3.86
C ILE A 293 7.76 -14.95 3.53
N SER A 294 8.68 -14.57 4.42
CA SER A 294 10.06 -15.02 4.39
C SER A 294 10.42 -15.71 5.71
N ALA A 295 10.24 -17.04 5.73
CA ALA A 295 10.48 -17.91 6.89
C ALA A 295 10.73 -19.37 6.45
N TYR A 296 11.21 -20.23 7.36
CA TYR A 296 11.25 -21.66 7.12
C TYR A 296 9.88 -22.30 7.39
N ILE A 297 9.03 -22.33 6.36
CA ILE A 297 7.63 -22.76 6.44
C ILE A 297 7.43 -24.17 7.07
N PRO A 298 8.28 -25.18 6.80
CA PRO A 298 8.16 -26.49 7.47
C PRO A 298 8.13 -26.42 9.00
N ASP A 299 8.84 -25.47 9.61
CA ASP A 299 9.00 -25.37 11.07
C ASP A 299 8.17 -24.25 11.71
N LEU A 300 7.33 -23.53 10.96
CA LEU A 300 6.40 -22.58 11.58
C LEU A 300 5.56 -23.28 12.66
N SER A 301 5.20 -22.60 13.74
CA SER A 301 4.29 -23.19 14.72
C SER A 301 2.85 -23.24 14.17
N ASP A 302 1.98 -24.03 14.80
CA ASP A 302 0.54 -24.00 14.47
C ASP A 302 -0.09 -22.64 14.76
N GLU A 303 0.44 -21.92 15.75
CA GLU A 303 0.02 -20.55 16.08
C GLU A 303 0.41 -19.57 14.97
N ASP A 304 1.62 -19.70 14.41
CA ASP A 304 2.06 -18.89 13.27
C ASP A 304 1.18 -19.14 12.04
N VAL A 305 0.89 -20.41 11.73
CA VAL A 305 0.00 -20.74 10.61
C VAL A 305 -1.42 -20.24 10.86
N ALA A 306 -1.92 -20.30 12.10
CA ALA A 306 -3.28 -19.89 12.42
C ALA A 306 -3.54 -18.41 12.12
N TYR A 307 -2.64 -17.50 12.52
CA TYR A 307 -2.84 -16.08 12.21
C TYR A 307 -2.55 -15.79 10.73
N LEU A 308 -1.53 -16.41 10.12
CA LEU A 308 -1.22 -16.23 8.71
C LEU A 308 -2.35 -16.72 7.80
N SER A 309 -3.18 -17.67 8.26
CA SER A 309 -4.33 -18.20 7.52
C SER A 309 -5.68 -17.67 8.00
N ASN A 310 -5.71 -16.59 8.78
CA ASN A 310 -6.96 -15.98 9.23
C ASN A 310 -7.77 -15.44 8.03
N GLU A 311 -8.86 -16.12 7.69
CA GLU A 311 -9.69 -15.82 6.51
C GLU A 311 -10.30 -14.42 6.55
N ASP A 312 -10.67 -13.90 7.74
CA ASP A 312 -11.27 -12.57 7.88
C ASP A 312 -10.26 -11.45 7.62
N LEU A 313 -9.02 -11.60 8.10
CA LEU A 313 -7.95 -10.64 7.84
C LEU A 313 -7.45 -10.71 6.39
N ILE A 314 -7.37 -11.91 5.80
CA ILE A 314 -7.04 -12.07 4.38
C ILE A 314 -8.14 -11.46 3.50
N ALA A 315 -9.42 -11.60 3.86
CA ALA A 315 -10.51 -10.97 3.13
C ALA A 315 -10.45 -9.44 3.18
N VAL A 316 -9.94 -8.88 4.29
CA VAL A 316 -9.64 -7.45 4.40
C VAL A 316 -8.50 -7.07 3.45
N ASP A 317 -7.38 -7.78 3.50
CA ASP A 317 -6.22 -7.54 2.62
C ASP A 317 -6.58 -7.61 1.13
N GLN A 318 -7.36 -8.62 0.76
CA GLN A 318 -7.77 -8.94 -0.60
C GLN A 318 -9.06 -8.21 -1.03
N ASP A 319 -9.50 -7.20 -0.28
CA ASP A 319 -10.68 -6.40 -0.62
C ASP A 319 -10.49 -5.67 -1.97
N PHE A 320 -11.47 -5.77 -2.86
CA PHE A 320 -11.36 -5.27 -4.25
C PHE A 320 -11.25 -3.75 -4.37
N LEU A 321 -11.55 -3.00 -3.31
CA LEU A 321 -11.29 -1.55 -3.30
C LEU A 321 -9.79 -1.26 -3.24
N ALA A 322 -9.00 -2.23 -2.78
CA ALA A 322 -7.55 -2.18 -2.55
C ALA A 322 -7.09 -0.98 -1.71
N GLN A 323 -8.00 -0.25 -1.05
CA GLN A 323 -7.65 0.92 -0.26
C GLN A 323 -6.68 0.53 0.87
N GLN A 324 -5.72 1.41 1.12
CA GLN A 324 -4.84 1.30 2.28
C GLN A 324 -5.50 1.94 3.50
N ALA A 325 -5.34 1.34 4.69
CA ALA A 325 -5.69 1.99 5.94
C ALA A 325 -4.84 3.25 6.14
N ALA A 326 -5.51 4.38 6.36
CA ALA A 326 -4.85 5.67 6.60
C ALA A 326 -4.80 5.98 8.10
N LEU A 327 -3.75 6.67 8.54
CA LEU A 327 -3.67 7.18 9.91
C LEU A 327 -4.82 8.16 10.18
N VAL A 328 -5.67 7.78 11.13
CA VAL A 328 -6.73 8.62 11.68
C VAL A 328 -6.17 9.50 12.79
N SER A 329 -5.38 8.92 13.68
CA SER A 329 -4.69 9.64 14.74
C SER A 329 -3.48 8.88 15.26
N ARG A 330 -2.46 9.61 15.69
CA ARG A 330 -1.24 9.10 16.32
C ARG A 330 -0.89 9.90 17.56
N ASP A 331 -0.71 9.22 18.69
CA ASP A 331 -0.16 9.81 19.92
C ASP A 331 1.15 9.11 20.34
N GLY A 332 1.55 9.24 21.61
CA GLY A 332 2.78 8.61 22.12
C GLY A 332 2.69 7.09 22.32
N THR A 333 1.50 6.51 22.22
CA THR A 333 1.20 5.09 22.53
C THR A 333 0.42 4.44 21.39
N PHE A 334 -0.61 5.09 20.86
CA PHE A 334 -1.52 4.49 19.90
C PHE A 334 -1.44 5.11 18.52
N ASP A 335 -1.48 4.24 17.52
CA ASP A 335 -1.91 4.57 16.17
C ASP A 335 -3.31 4.01 15.95
N VAL A 336 -4.18 4.87 15.41
CA VAL A 336 -5.52 4.50 14.95
C VAL A 336 -5.54 4.68 13.44
N LEU A 337 -5.92 3.64 12.71
CA LEU A 337 -6.03 3.65 11.26
C LEU A 337 -7.44 3.24 10.83
N SER A 338 -7.86 3.71 9.67
CA SER A 338 -9.16 3.35 9.11
C SER A 338 -9.17 3.44 7.59
N ARG A 339 -10.04 2.63 6.98
CA ARG A 339 -10.39 2.67 5.55
C ARG A 339 -11.76 2.08 5.32
N SER A 340 -12.30 2.29 4.13
CA SER A 340 -13.53 1.65 3.69
C SER A 340 -13.22 0.31 3.01
N LEU A 341 -14.19 -0.60 3.03
CA LEU A 341 -14.18 -1.86 2.29
C LEU A 341 -15.17 -1.78 1.11
N ALA A 342 -14.97 -2.62 0.09
CA ALA A 342 -15.77 -2.58 -1.14
C ALA A 342 -17.27 -2.77 -0.92
N ASN A 343 -17.66 -3.47 0.15
CA ASN A 343 -19.06 -3.71 0.48
C ASN A 343 -19.73 -2.56 1.26
N GLY A 344 -19.01 -1.45 1.53
CA GLY A 344 -19.50 -0.29 2.28
C GLY A 344 -19.15 -0.32 3.77
N ASP A 345 -18.55 -1.40 4.27
CA ASP A 345 -18.12 -1.47 5.67
C ASP A 345 -16.91 -0.58 5.95
N ARG A 346 -16.69 -0.31 7.24
CA ARG A 346 -15.54 0.49 7.70
C ARG A 346 -14.59 -0.37 8.53
N LEU A 347 -13.30 -0.33 8.21
CA LEU A 347 -12.25 -0.99 8.98
C LEU A 347 -11.69 -0.02 10.03
N LEU A 348 -11.48 -0.52 11.25
CA LEU A 348 -10.70 0.13 12.30
C LEU A 348 -9.52 -0.76 12.66
N THR A 349 -8.31 -0.22 12.61
CA THR A 349 -7.09 -0.87 13.08
C THR A 349 -6.46 -0.03 14.18
N VAL A 350 -6.14 -0.63 15.32
CA VAL A 350 -5.51 0.06 16.46
C VAL A 350 -4.23 -0.66 16.83
N LEU A 351 -3.10 0.03 16.80
CA LEU A 351 -1.79 -0.47 17.20
C LEU A 351 -1.35 0.21 18.50
N ASN A 352 -0.95 -0.57 19.49
CA ASN A 352 -0.20 -0.08 20.64
C ASN A 352 1.31 -0.10 20.32
N ARG A 353 1.88 1.06 19.99
CA ARG A 353 3.33 1.27 19.80
C ARG A 353 4.12 1.28 21.12
N GLY A 354 3.42 1.34 22.25
CA GLY A 354 4.01 1.42 23.57
C GLY A 354 4.57 0.10 24.08
N VAL A 355 5.42 0.21 25.10
CA VAL A 355 6.10 -0.92 25.77
C VAL A 355 5.31 -1.52 26.94
N ILE A 356 4.06 -1.09 27.13
CA ILE A 356 3.16 -1.56 28.20
C ILE A 356 1.74 -1.73 27.67
N THR A 357 0.94 -2.56 28.34
CA THR A 357 -0.51 -2.60 28.14
C THR A 357 -1.12 -1.23 28.40
N ALA A 358 -1.93 -0.75 27.45
CA ALA A 358 -2.56 0.55 27.52
C ALA A 358 -3.99 0.48 26.99
N LYS A 359 -4.74 1.57 27.19
CA LYS A 359 -6.15 1.67 26.83
C LYS A 359 -6.42 2.99 26.13
N THR A 360 -7.28 2.97 25.12
CA THR A 360 -7.72 4.15 24.36
C THR A 360 -9.21 4.07 24.04
N THR A 361 -9.80 5.23 23.76
CA THR A 361 -11.20 5.36 23.34
C THR A 361 -11.23 6.10 22.00
N ILE A 362 -11.86 5.50 21.00
CA ILE A 362 -11.95 6.05 19.65
C ILE A 362 -13.41 6.46 19.40
N SER A 363 -13.65 7.76 19.23
CA SER A 363 -14.96 8.26 18.78
C SER A 363 -15.25 7.75 17.37
N LEU A 364 -16.51 7.43 17.08
CA LEU A 364 -16.96 7.03 15.74
C LEU A 364 -16.84 8.19 14.73
N ASP A 365 -16.85 9.45 15.19
CA ASP A 365 -16.55 10.60 14.33
C ASP A 365 -15.16 10.49 13.69
N ARG A 366 -14.18 9.92 14.41
CA ARG A 366 -12.82 9.70 13.88
C ARG A 366 -12.78 8.63 12.79
N LEU A 367 -13.79 7.78 12.72
CA LEU A 367 -13.95 6.80 11.66
C LEU A 367 -14.74 7.36 10.47
N GLY A 368 -15.19 8.63 10.55
CA GLY A 368 -16.03 9.24 9.54
C GLY A 368 -17.49 8.80 9.61
N LEU A 369 -17.90 8.20 10.73
CA LEU A 369 -19.23 7.63 10.93
C LEU A 369 -20.12 8.62 11.67
N ALA A 370 -21.41 8.64 11.33
CA ALA A 370 -22.38 9.53 11.97
C ALA A 370 -22.57 9.15 13.46
N PRO A 371 -22.51 10.13 14.39
CA PRO A 371 -22.51 9.88 15.83
C PRO A 371 -23.87 9.43 16.37
N ASP A 372 -24.97 9.79 15.70
CA ASP A 372 -26.34 9.49 16.14
C ASP A 372 -26.81 8.08 15.73
N CYS A 373 -25.92 7.26 15.17
CA CYS A 373 -26.21 5.93 14.66
C CYS A 373 -25.61 4.83 15.53
N GLU A 374 -26.20 3.65 15.45
CA GLU A 374 -25.66 2.43 16.05
C GLU A 374 -24.99 1.58 14.96
N TYR A 375 -23.82 1.03 15.28
CA TYR A 375 -23.02 0.20 14.37
C TYR A 375 -22.70 -1.13 15.02
N LEU A 376 -22.58 -2.18 14.22
CA LEU A 376 -22.06 -3.47 14.66
C LEU A 376 -20.57 -3.52 14.35
N ALA A 377 -19.74 -3.65 15.37
CA ALA A 377 -18.31 -3.84 15.22
C ALA A 377 -17.95 -5.29 15.55
N ARG A 378 -17.37 -5.99 14.56
CA ARG A 378 -16.81 -7.33 14.73
C ARG A 378 -15.30 -7.25 14.92
N ASP A 379 -14.79 -7.81 16.01
CA ASP A 379 -13.35 -8.08 16.16
C ASP A 379 -12.95 -9.25 15.23
N LEU A 380 -12.01 -9.01 14.32
CA LEU A 380 -11.57 -10.00 13.32
C LEU A 380 -10.59 -11.04 13.87
N ILE A 381 -10.19 -10.93 15.13
CA ILE A 381 -9.34 -11.89 15.82
C ILE A 381 -10.23 -12.84 16.62
N THR A 382 -11.14 -12.31 17.44
CA THR A 382 -11.96 -13.12 18.35
C THR A 382 -13.32 -13.53 17.76
N GLY A 383 -13.77 -12.83 16.72
CA GLY A 383 -15.11 -12.98 16.14
C GLY A 383 -16.23 -12.34 16.97
N GLU A 384 -15.90 -11.73 18.12
CA GLU A 384 -16.86 -11.03 18.97
C GLU A 384 -17.51 -9.87 18.22
N VAL A 385 -18.82 -9.68 18.40
CA VAL A 385 -19.59 -8.59 17.80
C VAL A 385 -20.20 -7.76 18.91
N VAL A 386 -19.95 -6.45 18.86
CA VAL A 386 -20.51 -5.47 19.80
C VAL A 386 -21.34 -4.43 19.04
N THR A 387 -22.45 -4.00 19.63
CA THR A 387 -23.21 -2.84 19.14
C THR A 387 -22.69 -1.60 19.83
N LEU A 388 -22.32 -0.58 19.04
CA LEU A 388 -21.69 0.64 19.53
C LEU A 388 -22.45 1.87 19.06
N ASN A 389 -22.50 2.86 19.95
CA ASN A 389 -22.92 4.23 19.67
C ASN A 389 -21.83 5.16 20.23
N GLY A 390 -21.42 6.15 19.45
CA GLY A 390 -20.51 7.21 19.88
C GLY A 390 -19.03 6.82 19.91
N ALA A 391 -18.63 5.73 20.56
CA ALA A 391 -17.22 5.34 20.66
C ALA A 391 -16.98 3.84 20.89
N ILE A 392 -15.77 3.39 20.58
CA ILE A 392 -15.22 2.07 20.95
C ILE A 392 -14.07 2.24 21.94
N GLU A 393 -14.00 1.34 22.92
CA GLU A 393 -12.94 1.31 23.91
C GLU A 393 -12.05 0.09 23.67
N ILE A 394 -10.74 0.32 23.52
CA ILE A 394 -9.76 -0.70 23.15
C ILE A 394 -8.66 -0.75 24.19
N GLN A 395 -8.37 -1.95 24.69
CA GLN A 395 -7.21 -2.23 25.54
C GLN A 395 -6.30 -3.20 24.81
N LEU A 396 -5.02 -2.85 24.72
CA LEU A 396 -4.03 -3.64 23.99
C LEU A 396 -2.77 -3.80 24.82
N ASP A 397 -2.22 -5.00 24.82
CA ASP A 397 -0.88 -5.25 25.33
C ASP A 397 0.18 -4.50 24.51
N SER A 398 1.40 -4.47 25.02
CA SER A 398 2.54 -3.89 24.30
C SER A 398 2.66 -4.51 22.91
N HIS A 399 2.82 -3.65 21.90
CA HIS A 399 3.00 -4.06 20.49
C HIS A 399 1.83 -4.85 19.90
N ALA A 400 0.68 -4.92 20.58
CA ALA A 400 -0.50 -5.60 20.07
C ALA A 400 -1.28 -4.70 19.11
N THR A 401 -1.92 -5.34 18.12
CA THR A 401 -2.82 -4.71 17.15
C THR A 401 -4.18 -5.38 17.20
N SER A 402 -5.25 -4.59 17.24
CA SER A 402 -6.62 -5.08 17.03
C SER A 402 -7.17 -4.57 15.70
N VAL A 403 -8.08 -5.35 15.11
CA VAL A 403 -8.73 -5.02 13.84
C VAL A 403 -10.22 -5.30 13.98
N HIS A 404 -11.04 -4.29 13.69
CA HIS A 404 -12.48 -4.36 13.81
C HIS A 404 -13.13 -3.96 12.49
N ARG A 405 -14.15 -4.71 12.08
CA ARG A 405 -14.99 -4.40 10.93
C ARG A 405 -16.33 -3.88 11.40
N PHE A 406 -16.67 -2.67 10.99
CA PHE A 406 -17.95 -2.02 11.26
C PHE A 406 -18.89 -2.24 10.09
N GLU A 407 -20.01 -2.90 10.35
CA GLU A 407 -21.15 -2.97 9.42
C GLU A 407 -21.95 -1.67 9.53
N LEU A 408 -22.19 -1.03 8.39
CA LEU A 408 -22.91 0.24 8.33
C LEU A 408 -24.40 0.01 8.04
N PRO A 409 -25.31 0.53 8.88
CA PRO A 409 -26.74 0.40 8.60
C PRO A 409 -27.13 1.27 7.39
N GLU A 410 -28.15 0.87 6.64
CA GLU A 410 -28.58 1.54 5.41
C GLU A 410 -28.86 3.05 5.60
N GLN A 411 -29.43 3.43 6.75
CA GLN A 411 -29.70 4.83 7.08
C GLN A 411 -28.46 5.66 7.44
N CYS A 412 -27.31 5.03 7.70
CA CYS A 412 -26.03 5.67 8.05
C CYS A 412 -24.86 5.06 7.27
N SER A 413 -25.08 4.81 5.98
CA SER A 413 -24.09 4.18 5.10
C SER A 413 -23.02 5.14 4.56
N THR A 414 -23.17 6.45 4.80
CA THR A 414 -22.22 7.45 4.32
C THR A 414 -21.03 7.55 5.26
N VAL A 415 -19.83 7.42 4.70
CA VAL A 415 -18.56 7.65 5.39
C VAL A 415 -17.99 8.99 4.92
N THR A 416 -17.64 9.87 5.86
CA THR A 416 -16.80 11.03 5.55
C THR A 416 -15.33 10.60 5.65
N PRO A 417 -14.49 10.76 4.62
CA PRO A 417 -13.05 10.55 4.77
C PRO A 417 -12.49 11.39 5.92
N THR A 418 -12.04 10.71 6.98
CA THR A 418 -11.56 11.34 8.21
C THR A 418 -10.21 10.77 8.59
N GLY A 419 -9.27 11.66 8.94
CA GLY A 419 -7.97 11.26 9.45
C GLY A 419 -6.95 12.37 9.46
N MET A 420 -5.67 12.03 9.56
CA MET A 420 -4.60 13.00 9.63
C MET A 420 -4.28 13.55 8.24
N VAL A 421 -3.94 14.84 8.19
CA VAL A 421 -3.25 15.44 7.05
C VAL A 421 -1.82 15.71 7.49
N PHE A 422 -0.83 15.17 6.78
CA PHE A 422 0.58 15.31 7.16
C PHE A 422 1.44 15.73 5.98
N HIS A 423 2.45 16.54 6.28
CA HIS A 423 3.50 16.89 5.34
C HIS A 423 4.43 15.66 5.18
N THR A 424 4.44 15.08 3.98
CA THR A 424 5.03 13.76 3.71
C THR A 424 6.51 13.69 4.09
N PRO A 425 7.39 14.62 3.65
CA PRO A 425 8.82 14.55 3.98
C PRO A 425 9.14 14.69 5.47
N SER A 426 8.33 15.46 6.24
CA SER A 426 8.64 15.73 7.65
C SER A 426 7.85 14.85 8.63
N GLY A 427 6.82 14.15 8.16
CA GLY A 427 5.89 13.39 8.98
C GLY A 427 5.11 14.25 10.00
N ARG A 428 5.13 15.59 9.84
CA ARG A 428 4.44 16.52 10.76
C ARG A 428 2.97 16.63 10.39
N CYS A 429 2.14 16.67 11.42
CA CYS A 429 0.70 16.74 11.31
C CYS A 429 0.21 18.19 11.15
N MET A 430 -0.60 18.43 10.12
CA MET A 430 -1.33 19.68 9.95
C MET A 430 -2.27 19.87 11.15
N THR A 431 -2.15 21.02 11.80
CA THR A 431 -2.78 21.31 13.08
C THR A 431 -3.56 22.62 12.99
N ALA A 432 -4.83 22.57 13.38
CA ALA A 432 -5.66 23.76 13.59
C ALA A 432 -5.20 24.48 14.87
N SER A 433 -4.72 25.71 14.73
CA SER A 433 -4.22 26.53 15.84
C SER A 433 -4.93 27.89 15.86
N GLY A 434 -6.14 27.91 16.45
CA GLY A 434 -7.07 29.02 16.30
C GLY A 434 -7.48 29.20 14.85
N ALA A 435 -7.25 30.37 14.26
CA ALA A 435 -7.50 30.62 12.84
C ALA A 435 -6.32 30.24 11.92
N ALA A 436 -5.17 29.84 12.47
CA ALA A 436 -3.95 29.55 11.72
C ALA A 436 -3.78 28.03 11.48
N ILE A 437 -2.96 27.71 10.47
CA ILE A 437 -2.53 26.34 10.16
C ILE A 437 -1.04 26.20 10.45
N THR A 438 -0.71 25.25 11.33
CA THR A 438 0.66 24.89 11.69
C THR A 438 0.93 23.43 11.37
N PHE A 439 2.21 23.05 11.30
CA PHE A 439 2.65 21.66 11.15
C PHE A 439 3.42 21.27 12.39
N GLU A 440 2.92 20.30 13.15
CA GLU A 440 3.42 19.96 14.49
C GLU A 440 3.71 18.47 14.64
N LYS A 441 4.37 18.09 15.74
CA LYS A 441 4.45 16.68 16.11
C LYS A 441 3.02 16.16 16.33
N CYS A 442 2.73 14.99 15.78
CA CYS A 442 1.47 14.29 15.95
C CYS A 442 1.25 13.90 17.43
N ARG A 443 0.08 14.25 17.97
CA ARG A 443 -0.33 14.04 19.37
C ARG A 443 -1.76 13.51 19.49
N GLY A 444 -2.42 13.24 18.36
CA GLY A 444 -3.75 12.62 18.31
C GLY A 444 -4.91 13.51 18.76
N SER A 445 -4.72 14.83 18.90
CA SER A 445 -5.79 15.77 19.25
C SER A 445 -6.77 15.96 18.09
N ASP A 446 -8.02 16.35 18.39
CA ASP A 446 -9.04 16.63 17.36
C ASP A 446 -8.65 17.79 16.42
N SER A 447 -7.73 18.66 16.85
CA SER A 447 -7.15 19.70 15.98
C SER A 447 -6.18 19.17 14.91
N GLN A 448 -5.81 17.88 14.98
CA GLN A 448 -4.93 17.19 14.03
C GLN A 448 -5.66 16.12 13.21
N VAL A 449 -6.96 15.94 13.45
CA VAL A 449 -7.81 15.03 12.70
C VAL A 449 -8.76 15.86 11.86
N TRP A 450 -8.85 15.54 10.57
CA TRP A 450 -9.52 16.34 9.56
C TRP A 450 -10.57 15.51 8.84
N ASN A 451 -11.74 16.11 8.66
CA ASN A 451 -12.76 15.64 7.74
C ASN A 451 -12.47 16.22 6.35
N VAL A 452 -12.56 15.38 5.34
CA VAL A 452 -12.44 15.76 3.94
C VAL A 452 -13.76 15.43 3.24
N SER A 453 -14.56 16.46 2.98
CA SER A 453 -15.87 16.32 2.33
C SER A 453 -15.82 16.78 0.88
N GLU A 454 -16.59 16.11 0.02
CA GLU A 454 -16.78 16.58 -1.35
C GLU A 454 -17.57 17.89 -1.36
N SER A 455 -17.06 18.85 -2.12
CA SER A 455 -17.74 20.11 -2.39
C SER A 455 -18.91 19.88 -3.35
N ALA A 456 -20.01 20.62 -3.17
CA ALA A 456 -21.20 20.53 -4.03
C ALA A 456 -20.94 20.84 -5.52
N GLU A 457 -19.74 21.34 -5.87
CA GLU A 457 -19.43 21.88 -7.21
C GLU A 457 -18.74 20.89 -8.18
N ARG A 458 -18.30 19.69 -7.76
CA ARG A 458 -17.76 18.56 -8.58
C ARG A 458 -17.12 17.53 -7.65
N ASN A 459 -17.14 16.23 -8.01
CA ASN A 459 -16.55 15.12 -7.22
C ASN A 459 -15.03 15.22 -6.96
N THR A 460 -14.31 16.20 -7.53
CA THR A 460 -12.85 16.39 -7.33
C THR A 460 -12.50 17.53 -6.39
N LYS A 461 -13.49 18.33 -6.00
CA LYS A 461 -13.32 19.52 -5.15
C LYS A 461 -13.58 19.14 -3.71
N LEU A 462 -12.70 19.52 -2.81
CA LEU A 462 -12.68 19.08 -1.41
C LEU A 462 -12.79 20.27 -0.45
N ASN A 463 -13.57 20.11 0.60
CA ASN A 463 -13.56 20.94 1.80
C ASN A 463 -12.84 20.17 2.91
N VAL A 464 -11.92 20.83 3.61
CA VAL A 464 -11.09 20.19 4.66
C VAL A 464 -11.33 20.91 5.99
N SER A 465 -11.93 20.25 6.98
CA SER A 465 -12.25 20.86 8.30
C SER A 465 -11.72 20.00 9.45
N ALA A 466 -11.25 20.65 10.52
CA ALA A 466 -10.70 19.93 11.68
C ALA A 466 -11.84 19.40 12.56
N LEU A 467 -11.67 18.23 13.17
CA LEU A 467 -12.65 17.68 14.12
C LEU A 467 -12.84 18.58 15.35
N SER A 468 -11.82 19.37 15.72
CA SER A 468 -11.94 20.33 16.82
C SER A 468 -12.97 21.44 16.58
N ASP A 469 -13.25 21.79 15.31
CA ASP A 469 -14.30 22.72 14.92
C ASP A 469 -14.72 22.46 13.46
N PRO A 470 -15.68 21.55 13.21
CA PRO A 470 -16.09 21.18 11.86
C PRO A 470 -16.78 22.30 11.07
N SER A 471 -17.12 23.43 11.73
CA SER A 471 -17.74 24.59 11.08
C SER A 471 -16.74 25.45 10.29
N LEU A 472 -15.44 25.26 10.54
CA LEU A 472 -14.36 26.00 9.88
C LEU A 472 -13.57 25.10 8.93
N CYS A 473 -13.41 25.54 7.69
CA CYS A 473 -12.64 24.87 6.66
C CYS A 473 -11.31 25.57 6.38
N LEU A 474 -10.34 24.77 5.91
CA LEU A 474 -9.08 25.21 5.34
C LEU A 474 -9.35 26.15 4.16
N CYS A 475 -8.91 27.39 4.28
CA CYS A 475 -9.10 28.43 3.27
C CYS A 475 -7.76 29.00 2.81
N ALA A 476 -7.69 29.41 1.54
CA ALA A 476 -6.57 30.12 0.97
C ALA A 476 -6.97 31.49 0.41
N GLN A 477 -6.21 32.53 0.74
CA GLN A 477 -6.37 33.84 0.13
C GLN A 477 -5.07 34.65 0.25
N GLN A 478 -4.65 35.33 -0.84
CA GLN A 478 -3.49 36.22 -0.85
C GLN A 478 -2.20 35.57 -0.29
N GLY A 479 -1.92 34.31 -0.68
CA GLY A 479 -0.72 33.58 -0.25
C GLY A 479 -0.79 33.02 1.18
N ARG A 480 -1.89 33.23 1.90
CA ARG A 480 -2.09 32.76 3.28
C ARG A 480 -3.08 31.61 3.35
N VAL A 481 -2.84 30.72 4.30
CA VAL A 481 -3.74 29.63 4.67
C VAL A 481 -4.30 29.90 6.08
N PHE A 482 -5.60 29.71 6.26
CA PHE A 482 -6.31 29.98 7.51
C PHE A 482 -7.59 29.16 7.61
N LEU A 483 -8.23 29.16 8.78
CA LEU A 483 -9.55 28.56 8.99
C LEU A 483 -10.64 29.64 8.94
N ALA A 484 -11.69 29.40 8.15
CA ALA A 484 -12.86 30.25 8.04
C ALA A 484 -14.12 29.44 7.68
N ASP A 485 -15.27 30.09 7.60
CA ASP A 485 -16.53 29.45 7.20
C ASP A 485 -16.36 28.64 5.91
N CYS A 486 -16.92 27.43 5.87
CA CYS A 486 -16.77 26.51 4.74
C CYS A 486 -17.37 27.01 3.42
N ALA A 487 -18.18 28.07 3.44
CA ALA A 487 -18.67 28.77 2.25
C ALA A 487 -17.74 29.91 1.78
N HIS A 488 -16.59 30.11 2.42
CA HIS A 488 -15.63 31.16 2.04
C HIS A 488 -15.07 30.94 0.63
N ILE A 489 -14.90 32.03 -0.12
CA ILE A 489 -14.26 32.03 -1.45
C ILE A 489 -12.77 31.69 -1.27
N GLY A 490 -12.43 30.41 -1.40
CA GLY A 490 -11.10 29.87 -1.13
C GLY A 490 -11.09 28.65 -0.21
N ALA A 491 -12.24 28.14 0.24
CA ALA A 491 -12.35 26.93 1.06
C ALA A 491 -12.13 25.61 0.29
N THR A 492 -12.14 25.67 -1.05
CA THR A 492 -12.18 24.48 -1.91
C THR A 492 -10.81 24.11 -2.46
N TRP A 493 -10.42 22.85 -2.30
CA TRP A 493 -9.12 22.31 -2.69
C TRP A 493 -9.25 21.15 -3.68
N GLU A 494 -8.15 20.80 -4.34
CA GLU A 494 -7.97 19.57 -5.11
C GLU A 494 -6.71 18.87 -4.62
N HIS A 495 -6.73 17.54 -4.51
CA HIS A 495 -5.57 16.76 -4.11
C HIS A 495 -5.10 15.89 -5.28
N SER A 496 -3.84 16.03 -5.68
CA SER A 496 -3.26 15.22 -6.74
C SER A 496 -2.62 13.94 -6.19
N VAL A 497 -2.44 12.94 -7.05
CA VAL A 497 -1.64 11.74 -6.74
C VAL A 497 -0.19 12.07 -6.34
N THR A 498 0.36 13.17 -6.85
CA THR A 498 1.69 13.71 -6.45
C THR A 498 1.68 14.40 -5.07
N GLY A 499 0.56 14.37 -4.35
CA GLY A 499 0.44 14.90 -3.00
C GLY A 499 0.16 16.41 -2.91
N HIS A 500 0.03 17.11 -4.03
CA HIS A 500 -0.21 18.55 -4.03
C HIS A 500 -1.65 18.88 -3.64
N LEU A 501 -1.82 19.75 -2.65
CA LEU A 501 -3.13 20.28 -2.27
C LEU A 501 -3.32 21.68 -2.90
N ARG A 502 -4.05 21.74 -4.00
CA ARG A 502 -4.19 22.92 -4.86
C ARG A 502 -5.45 23.72 -4.54
N ASN A 503 -5.30 25.04 -4.51
CA ASN A 503 -6.38 26.02 -4.48
C ASN A 503 -6.24 27.01 -5.66
N THR A 504 -7.24 27.88 -5.86
CA THR A 504 -7.22 28.92 -6.92
C THR A 504 -6.01 29.86 -6.86
N GLY A 505 -5.32 29.95 -5.71
CA GLY A 505 -4.13 30.79 -5.52
C GLY A 505 -2.77 30.07 -5.57
N GLY A 506 -2.73 28.74 -5.76
CA GLY A 506 -1.49 27.95 -5.69
C GLY A 506 -1.65 26.66 -4.89
N CYS A 507 -0.53 26.05 -4.48
CA CYS A 507 -0.50 24.85 -3.67
C CYS A 507 -0.18 25.19 -2.21
N LEU A 508 -0.76 24.41 -1.29
CA LEU A 508 -0.34 24.42 0.11
C LEU A 508 1.17 24.15 0.16
N THR A 509 1.91 24.94 0.93
CA THR A 509 3.34 24.76 1.16
C THR A 509 3.61 24.80 2.66
N GLU A 510 4.42 23.87 3.15
CA GLU A 510 4.97 23.90 4.51
C GLU A 510 6.19 24.82 4.55
N VAL A 511 6.13 25.89 5.35
CA VAL A 511 7.21 26.86 5.53
C VAL A 511 7.55 27.04 7.00
N SER A 512 8.62 26.37 7.44
CA SER A 512 9.18 26.51 8.80
C SER A 512 8.16 26.27 9.92
N GLY A 513 7.33 25.25 9.77
CA GLY A 513 6.25 24.83 10.66
C GLY A 513 4.90 25.50 10.41
N ASN A 514 4.74 26.32 9.37
CA ASN A 514 3.51 27.06 9.06
C ASN A 514 2.98 26.73 7.67
N GLY A 515 1.66 26.89 7.46
CA GLY A 515 1.05 26.78 6.14
C GLY A 515 1.07 28.08 5.35
N ALA A 516 1.47 28.00 4.08
CA ALA A 516 1.41 29.08 3.10
C ALA A 516 0.76 28.58 1.80
N VAL A 517 0.46 29.50 0.89
CA VAL A 517 0.12 29.16 -0.51
C VAL A 517 1.17 29.74 -1.44
N GLU A 518 1.81 28.87 -2.20
CA GLU A 518 2.82 29.24 -3.19
C GLU A 518 2.48 28.65 -4.56
N VAL A 519 3.24 29.02 -5.59
CA VAL A 519 3.11 28.40 -6.92
C VAL A 519 3.34 26.90 -6.79
N CYS A 520 2.48 26.09 -7.43
CA CYS A 520 2.63 24.64 -7.46
C CYS A 520 3.88 24.26 -8.26
N VAL A 521 4.73 23.40 -7.70
CA VAL A 521 5.99 22.95 -8.31
C VAL A 521 6.13 21.45 -8.07
N VAL A 522 6.12 20.65 -9.14
CA VAL A 522 6.12 19.17 -9.09
C VAL A 522 7.25 18.61 -8.21
N ASP A 523 8.47 19.09 -8.40
CA ASP A 523 9.66 18.62 -7.67
C ASP A 523 9.87 19.31 -6.30
N ASN A 524 8.83 19.90 -5.71
CA ASN A 524 8.93 20.58 -4.42
C ASN A 524 8.37 19.73 -3.29
N ALA A 525 9.27 19.06 -2.56
CA ALA A 525 8.92 18.24 -1.40
C ALA A 525 8.09 19.00 -0.34
N ALA A 526 8.25 20.32 -0.22
CA ALA A 526 7.49 21.16 0.72
C ALA A 526 5.97 21.24 0.42
N GLN A 527 5.56 20.75 -0.75
CA GLN A 527 4.18 20.76 -1.24
C GLN A 527 3.52 19.38 -1.26
N ILE A 528 4.17 18.35 -0.71
CA ILE A 528 3.69 16.96 -0.76
C ILE A 528 2.99 16.59 0.55
N PHE A 529 1.67 16.40 0.50
CA PHE A 529 0.82 16.07 1.63
C PHE A 529 0.09 14.74 1.44
N GLY A 530 0.00 13.98 2.53
CA GLY A 530 -0.90 12.84 2.65
C GLY A 530 -2.22 13.27 3.25
N LEU A 531 -3.32 12.73 2.70
CA LEU A 531 -4.69 12.93 3.18
C LEU A 531 -5.30 11.57 3.57
N PRO A 532 -6.44 11.56 4.29
CA PRO A 532 -7.16 10.33 4.62
C PRO A 532 -7.56 9.51 3.40
N SER A 533 -7.72 8.19 3.60
CA SER A 533 -8.19 7.27 2.55
C SER A 533 -9.66 7.52 2.20
N GLY A 534 -10.03 7.23 0.94
CA GLY A 534 -11.40 7.38 0.44
C GLY A 534 -11.72 8.71 -0.23
N ILE A 535 -10.71 9.51 -0.55
CA ILE A 535 -10.86 10.76 -1.31
C ILE A 535 -10.64 10.54 -2.81
N HIS A 536 -11.29 11.34 -3.64
CA HIS A 536 -11.01 11.40 -5.08
C HIS A 536 -9.74 12.22 -5.35
N LEU A 537 -8.76 11.59 -6.00
CA LEU A 537 -7.54 12.24 -6.45
C LEU A 537 -7.69 12.74 -7.88
N ILE A 538 -7.04 13.86 -8.19
CA ILE A 538 -6.81 14.29 -9.57
C ILE A 538 -5.43 13.82 -10.06
N ASP A 539 -5.25 13.85 -11.37
CA ASP A 539 -3.92 13.65 -11.98
C ASP A 539 -2.94 14.75 -11.51
N GLY A 540 -1.64 14.53 -11.75
CA GLY A 540 -0.57 15.42 -11.30
C GLY A 540 -0.74 16.88 -11.70
N VAL A 541 0.06 17.76 -11.09
CA VAL A 541 0.14 19.16 -11.53
C VAL A 541 0.86 19.19 -12.89
N ASP A 542 0.26 19.83 -13.90
CA ASP A 542 0.90 20.03 -15.21
C ASP A 542 2.27 20.72 -15.03
N GLU A 543 3.30 20.22 -15.72
CA GLU A 543 4.67 20.79 -15.74
C GLU A 543 4.73 22.22 -16.33
#